data_AF-A0A1A2WC08-F1
#
_entry.id   AF-A0A1A2WC08-F1
#
_cell.length_a   1.000
_cell.length_b   1.000
_cell.length_c   1.000
_cell.angle_alpha   90.00
_cell.angle_beta   90.00
_cell.angle_gamma   90.00
#
_symmetry.space_group_name_H-M   'P 1'
#
loop_
_entity.id
_entity.type
_entity.pdbx_description
1 polymer ?
#
loop_
_entity_poly.entity_id
_entity_poly.type
_entity_poly.pdbx_seq_one_letter_code
_entity_poly.pdbx_strand_id
1 'polypeptide(L)'
;MAVAAAGLFVAWRIDQRAQPCWSVRQFIDFNRDMQASLKAKTRFAPPGSYEQNSVPADADYRAWLDGLQRRADQVTAPGLSAHAQRAAALAREFMKDANQMNDDLGKQDPLKTELPPSAKAVARVNQEFGDEMAALARACPS
;
A
#
# COMPACT_ATOMS: atom_id res chain seq x y z
N MET A 1 -27.50 -33.22 -15.85
CA MET A 1 -26.08 -32.91 -16.11
C MET A 1 -25.74 -31.54 -15.52
N ALA A 2 -25.34 -31.46 -14.24
CA ALA A 2 -24.99 -30.18 -13.59
C ALA A 2 -23.62 -30.19 -12.89
N VAL A 3 -23.04 -31.38 -12.71
CA VAL A 3 -21.78 -31.56 -11.98
C VAL A 3 -20.54 -31.19 -12.82
N ALA A 4 -20.62 -31.37 -14.15
CA ALA A 4 -19.49 -31.08 -15.05
C ALA A 4 -19.20 -29.58 -15.21
N ALA A 5 -20.24 -28.73 -15.26
CA ALA A 5 -20.06 -27.28 -15.40
C ALA A 5 -19.45 -26.64 -14.15
N ALA A 6 -19.85 -27.11 -12.96
CA ALA A 6 -19.24 -26.68 -11.70
C ALA A 6 -17.77 -27.10 -11.58
N GLY A 7 -17.43 -28.33 -11.99
CA GLY A 7 -16.05 -28.83 -11.98
C GLY A 7 -15.11 -28.05 -12.92
N LEU A 8 -15.58 -27.71 -14.13
CA LEU A 8 -14.81 -26.90 -15.08
C LEU A 8 -14.60 -25.47 -14.60
N PHE A 9 -15.61 -24.86 -13.98
CA PHE A 9 -15.51 -23.50 -13.46
C PHE A 9 -14.54 -23.41 -12.27
N VAL A 10 -14.56 -24.42 -11.39
CA VAL A 10 -13.62 -24.51 -10.26
C VAL A 10 -12.19 -24.75 -10.75
N ALA A 11 -11.97 -25.69 -11.69
CA ALA A 11 -10.66 -25.98 -12.24
C ALA A 11 -10.03 -24.78 -12.97
N TRP A 12 -10.82 -24.06 -13.78
CA TRP A 12 -10.36 -22.85 -14.47
C TRP A 12 -9.98 -21.73 -13.50
N ARG A 13 -10.75 -21.55 -12.42
CA ARG A 13 -10.44 -20.55 -11.39
C ARG A 13 -9.18 -20.90 -10.60
N ILE A 14 -8.89 -22.19 -10.41
CA ILE A 14 -7.64 -22.66 -9.78
C ILE A 14 -6.46 -22.39 -10.71
N ASP A 15 -6.60 -22.69 -11.99
CA ASP A 15 -5.55 -22.44 -13.00
C ASP A 15 -5.22 -20.94 -13.11
N GLN A 16 -6.24 -20.08 -13.18
CA GLN A 16 -6.03 -18.63 -13.18
C GLN A 16 -5.31 -18.13 -11.92
N ARG A 17 -5.60 -18.70 -10.75
CA ARG A 17 -4.94 -18.34 -9.48
C ARG A 17 -3.52 -18.89 -9.38
N ALA A 18 -3.22 -19.98 -10.08
CA ALA A 18 -1.90 -20.57 -10.15
C ALA A 18 -0.95 -19.77 -11.07
N GLN A 19 -1.49 -18.88 -11.92
CA GLN A 19 -0.67 -18.03 -12.75
C GLN A 19 0.11 -17.00 -11.89
N PRO A 20 1.43 -16.83 -12.12
CA PRO A 20 2.27 -15.89 -11.38
C PRO A 20 1.72 -14.47 -11.25
N CYS A 21 0.99 -14.01 -12.26
CA CYS A 21 0.44 -12.65 -12.27
C CYS A 21 -0.84 -12.48 -11.45
N TRP A 22 -1.52 -13.55 -11.05
CA TRP A 22 -2.71 -13.40 -10.22
C TRP A 22 -2.36 -12.86 -8.83
N SER A 23 -1.38 -13.44 -8.15
CA SER A 23 -0.96 -12.96 -6.82
C SER A 23 -0.34 -11.56 -6.88
N VAL A 24 0.38 -11.23 -7.96
CA VAL A 24 0.85 -9.86 -8.20
C VAL A 24 -0.30 -8.87 -8.33
N ARG A 25 -1.34 -9.18 -9.13
CA ARG A 25 -2.52 -8.32 -9.23
C ARG A 25 -3.22 -8.16 -7.88
N GLN A 26 -3.37 -9.23 -7.09
CA GLN A 26 -3.94 -9.14 -5.75
C GLN A 26 -3.13 -8.24 -4.81
N PHE A 27 -1.80 -8.24 -4.91
CA PHE A 27 -0.92 -7.34 -4.18
C PHE A 27 -1.14 -5.87 -4.59
N ILE A 28 -1.18 -5.60 -5.89
CA ILE A 28 -1.39 -4.24 -6.44
C ILE A 28 -2.78 -3.70 -6.12
N ASP A 29 -3.82 -4.50 -6.35
CA ASP A 29 -5.22 -4.14 -6.07
C ASP A 29 -5.42 -3.82 -4.59
N PHE A 30 -4.87 -4.65 -3.70
CA PHE A 30 -4.94 -4.39 -2.27
C PHE A 30 -4.30 -3.06 -1.87
N ASN A 31 -3.11 -2.75 -2.41
CA ASN A 31 -2.48 -1.47 -2.13
C ASN A 31 -3.37 -0.30 -2.58
N ARG A 32 -3.89 -0.36 -3.81
CA ARG A 32 -4.79 0.67 -4.36
C ARG A 32 -6.03 0.86 -3.48
N ASP A 33 -6.69 -0.25 -3.12
CA ASP A 33 -7.94 -0.21 -2.38
C ASP A 33 -7.72 0.29 -0.94
N MET A 34 -6.61 -0.09 -0.31
CA MET A 34 -6.22 0.44 1.00
C MET A 34 -5.88 1.93 0.95
N GLN A 35 -5.15 2.40 -0.07
CA GLN A 35 -4.89 3.83 -0.24
C GLN A 35 -6.18 4.63 -0.43
N ALA A 36 -7.14 4.10 -1.20
CA ALA A 36 -8.46 4.69 -1.34
C ALA A 36 -9.22 4.73 0.00
N SER A 37 -9.17 3.64 0.78
CA SER A 37 -9.77 3.57 2.12
C SER A 37 -9.16 4.56 3.10
N LEU A 38 -7.82 4.66 3.15
CA LEU A 38 -7.10 5.63 3.99
C LEU A 38 -7.47 7.06 3.59
N LYS A 39 -7.49 7.37 2.28
CA LYS A 39 -7.92 8.68 1.78
C LYS A 39 -9.35 9.02 2.20
N ALA A 40 -10.28 8.06 2.12
CA ALA A 40 -11.67 8.28 2.51
C ALA A 40 -11.85 8.57 4.02
N LYS A 41 -10.91 8.11 4.86
CA LYS A 41 -10.87 8.40 6.31
C LYS A 41 -10.23 9.75 6.64
N THR A 42 -9.54 10.38 5.67
CA THR A 42 -8.94 11.70 5.83
C THR A 42 -9.94 12.79 5.46
N ARG A 43 -10.31 13.61 6.45
CA ARG A 43 -11.14 14.80 6.28
C ARG A 43 -10.58 15.92 7.14
N PHE A 44 -10.19 17.02 6.51
CA PHE A 44 -9.87 18.25 7.24
C PHE A 44 -11.10 19.15 7.28
N ALA A 45 -11.41 19.63 8.48
CA ALA A 45 -12.51 20.54 8.72
C ALA A 45 -12.28 21.87 7.97
N PRO A 46 -13.32 22.49 7.38
CA PRO A 46 -13.18 23.80 6.78
C PRO A 46 -12.65 24.84 7.79
N PRO A 47 -11.82 25.81 7.36
CA PRO A 47 -11.36 26.88 8.24
C PRO A 47 -12.53 27.61 8.92
N GLY A 48 -12.45 27.79 10.24
CA GLY A 48 -13.49 28.45 11.04
C GLY A 48 -14.71 27.59 11.39
N SER A 49 -14.72 26.30 11.03
CA SER A 49 -15.76 25.36 11.46
C SER A 49 -15.43 24.74 12.84
N TYR A 50 -16.48 24.26 13.53
CA TYR A 50 -16.37 23.48 14.77
C TYR A 50 -16.24 21.97 14.52
N GLU A 51 -16.18 21.54 13.26
CA GLU A 51 -16.00 20.14 12.90
C GLU A 51 -14.59 19.68 13.28
N GLN A 52 -14.44 18.42 13.69
CA GLN A 52 -13.14 17.84 13.97
C GLN A 52 -12.49 17.32 12.69
N ASN A 53 -11.17 17.44 12.60
CA ASN A 53 -10.39 16.70 11.61
C ASN A 53 -10.53 15.20 11.87
N SER A 54 -10.59 14.42 10.79
CA SER A 54 -10.49 12.98 10.81
C SER A 54 -9.28 12.56 10.00
N VAL A 55 -8.49 11.64 10.55
CA VAL A 55 -7.38 10.98 9.88
C VAL A 55 -7.46 9.48 10.18
N PRO A 56 -6.87 8.61 9.34
CA PRO A 56 -6.82 7.18 9.65
C PRO A 56 -6.17 6.91 11.01
N ALA A 57 -6.66 5.89 11.71
CA ALA A 57 -6.08 5.48 12.99
C ALA A 57 -4.82 4.62 12.75
N ASP A 58 -3.96 4.50 13.76
CA ASP A 58 -2.76 3.64 13.67
C ASP A 58 -3.08 2.18 13.28
N ALA A 59 -4.25 1.69 13.71
CA ALA A 59 -4.72 0.36 13.36
C ALA A 59 -4.98 0.20 11.84
N ASP A 60 -5.40 1.28 11.17
CA ASP A 60 -5.61 1.28 9.72
C ASP A 60 -4.28 1.17 8.96
N TYR A 61 -3.26 1.90 9.41
CA TYR A 61 -1.92 1.81 8.84
C TYR A 61 -1.28 0.44 9.10
N ARG A 62 -1.43 -0.13 10.31
CA ARG A 62 -0.98 -1.50 10.59
C ARG A 62 -1.66 -2.53 9.70
N ALA A 63 -2.98 -2.40 9.49
CA ALA A 63 -3.72 -3.30 8.62
C ALA A 63 -3.24 -3.22 7.16
N TRP A 64 -2.88 -2.03 6.67
CA TRP A 64 -2.26 -1.85 5.36
C TRP A 64 -0.88 -2.53 5.28
N LEU A 65 0.02 -2.25 6.22
CA LEU A 65 1.37 -2.83 6.24
C LEU A 65 1.36 -4.36 6.30
N ASP A 66 0.55 -4.93 7.19
CA ASP A 66 0.47 -6.38 7.33
C ASP A 66 -0.26 -7.02 6.13
N GLY A 67 -1.24 -6.33 5.55
CA GLY A 67 -1.92 -6.80 4.36
C GLY A 67 -1.04 -6.77 3.10
N LEU A 68 -0.12 -5.82 2.98
CA LEU A 68 0.92 -5.79 1.96
C LEU A 68 1.86 -6.98 2.14
N GLN A 69 2.41 -7.16 3.35
CA GLN A 69 3.33 -8.27 3.62
C GLN A 69 2.70 -9.63 3.30
N ARG A 70 1.48 -9.89 3.82
CA ARG A 70 0.78 -11.17 3.58
C ARG A 70 0.59 -11.47 2.09
N ARG A 71 0.44 -10.45 1.25
CA ARG A 71 0.27 -10.64 -0.21
C ARG A 71 1.61 -10.73 -0.93
N ALA A 72 2.62 -9.99 -0.48
CA ALA A 72 3.98 -10.18 -0.97
C ALA A 72 4.47 -11.62 -0.76
N ASP A 73 4.11 -12.24 0.38
CA ASP A 73 4.43 -13.64 0.68
C ASP A 73 3.72 -14.65 -0.25
N GLN A 74 2.66 -14.23 -0.94
CA GLN A 74 1.93 -15.04 -1.92
C GLN A 74 2.50 -14.90 -3.34
N VAL A 75 3.40 -13.93 -3.58
CA VAL A 75 4.11 -13.78 -4.85
C VAL A 75 5.35 -14.68 -4.79
N THR A 76 5.34 -15.79 -5.54
CA THR A 76 6.39 -16.81 -5.46
C THR A 76 7.35 -16.83 -6.65
N ALA A 77 6.98 -16.20 -7.78
CA ALA A 77 7.82 -16.19 -8.97
C ALA A 77 9.12 -15.39 -8.68
N PRO A 78 10.33 -15.97 -8.86
CA PRO A 78 11.59 -15.42 -8.35
C PRO A 78 11.96 -13.98 -8.76
N GLY A 79 11.45 -13.49 -9.90
CA GLY A 79 11.62 -12.08 -10.31
C GLY A 79 10.53 -11.14 -9.81
N LEU A 80 9.33 -11.65 -9.51
CA LEU A 80 8.19 -10.85 -9.04
C LEU A 80 8.16 -10.78 -7.50
N SER A 81 8.57 -11.86 -6.83
CA SER A 81 8.60 -11.97 -5.38
C SER A 81 9.55 -10.94 -4.76
N ALA A 82 10.73 -10.75 -5.36
CA ALA A 82 11.69 -9.76 -4.92
C ALA A 82 11.11 -8.33 -4.93
N HIS A 83 10.45 -7.95 -6.01
CA HIS A 83 9.79 -6.64 -6.13
C HIS A 83 8.64 -6.47 -5.11
N ALA A 84 7.78 -7.49 -4.95
CA ALA A 84 6.67 -7.44 -3.99
C ALA A 84 7.16 -7.35 -2.53
N GLN A 85 8.18 -8.12 -2.17
CA GLN A 85 8.81 -8.08 -0.85
C GLN A 85 9.48 -6.73 -0.58
N ARG A 86 10.19 -6.19 -1.58
CA ARG A 86 10.81 -4.86 -1.47
C ARG A 86 9.76 -3.75 -1.31
N ALA A 87 8.68 -3.79 -2.06
CA ALA A 87 7.56 -2.86 -1.89
C ALA A 87 6.94 -2.96 -0.48
N ALA A 88 6.71 -4.17 0.05
CA ALA A 88 6.19 -4.35 1.41
C ALA A 88 7.15 -3.80 2.49
N ALA A 89 8.46 -4.00 2.32
CA ALA A 89 9.47 -3.45 3.22
C ALA A 89 9.53 -1.91 3.16
N LEU A 90 9.52 -1.34 1.96
CA LEU A 90 9.51 0.11 1.75
C LEU A 90 8.26 0.78 2.34
N ALA A 91 7.10 0.13 2.31
CA ALA A 91 5.90 0.66 2.97
C ALA A 91 6.08 0.78 4.50
N ARG A 92 6.76 -0.18 5.14
CA ARG A 92 7.08 -0.12 6.58
C ARG A 92 8.10 0.99 6.86
N GLU A 93 9.10 1.13 6.01
CA GLU A 93 10.10 2.21 6.11
C GLU A 93 9.45 3.58 5.92
N PHE A 94 8.52 3.71 4.97
CA PHE A 94 7.76 4.94 4.76
C PHE A 94 7.02 5.35 6.02
N MET A 95 6.34 4.41 6.71
CA MET A 95 5.63 4.74 7.95
C MET A 95 6.59 5.16 9.07
N LYS A 96 7.77 4.54 9.18
CA LYS A 96 8.80 4.96 10.13
C LYS A 96 9.25 6.40 9.86
N ASP A 97 9.59 6.71 8.60
CA ASP A 97 10.09 8.03 8.21
C ASP A 97 9.00 9.10 8.27
N ALA A 98 7.76 8.76 7.90
CA ALA A 98 6.61 9.66 7.96
C ALA A 98 6.25 10.01 9.40
N ASN A 99 6.31 9.05 10.33
CA ASN A 99 6.12 9.33 11.75
C ASN A 99 7.21 10.25 12.30
N GLN A 100 8.48 10.00 11.97
CA GLN A 100 9.57 10.90 12.34
C GLN A 100 9.37 12.31 11.77
N MET A 101 8.96 12.42 10.51
CA MET A 101 8.68 13.71 9.88
C MET A 101 7.53 14.45 10.58
N ASN A 102 6.45 13.74 10.94
CA ASN A 102 5.33 14.33 11.68
C ASN A 102 5.76 14.78 13.08
N ASP A 103 6.60 14.01 13.78
CA ASP A 103 7.17 14.38 15.08
C ASP A 103 8.07 15.62 14.97
N ASP A 104 8.87 15.72 13.91
CA ASP A 104 9.74 16.88 13.66
C ASP A 104 8.90 18.12 13.37
N LEU A 105 7.87 18.00 12.52
CA LEU A 105 6.92 19.08 12.22
C LEU A 105 6.15 19.53 13.47
N GLY A 106 5.73 18.58 14.32
CA GLY A 106 5.00 18.87 15.56
C GLY A 106 5.82 19.65 16.61
N LYS A 107 7.14 19.68 16.48
CA LYS A 107 8.05 20.46 17.34
C LYS A 107 8.34 21.85 16.79
N GLN A 108 8.00 22.14 15.53
CA GLN A 108 8.26 23.43 14.91
C GLN A 108 7.24 24.49 15.37
N ASP A 109 7.65 25.76 15.31
CA ASP A 109 6.73 26.89 15.42
C ASP A 109 5.71 26.80 14.26
N PRO A 110 4.39 26.68 14.55
CA PRO A 110 3.37 26.55 13.51
C PRO A 110 3.32 27.73 12.53
N LEU A 111 3.90 28.88 12.89
CA LEU A 111 3.99 30.07 12.04
C LEU A 111 5.26 30.11 11.17
N LYS A 112 6.19 29.17 11.36
CA LYS A 112 7.48 29.09 10.66
C LYS A 112 7.81 27.66 10.24
N THR A 113 6.82 26.95 9.73
CA THR A 113 6.99 25.55 9.30
C THR A 113 7.92 25.48 8.08
N GLU A 114 9.07 24.83 8.27
CA GLU A 114 10.00 24.43 7.21
C GLU A 114 9.97 22.91 7.06
N LEU A 115 10.18 22.42 5.83
CA LEU A 115 10.29 20.97 5.59
C LEU A 115 11.47 20.40 6.38
N PRO A 116 11.26 19.48 7.34
CA PRO A 116 12.36 18.92 8.10
C PRO A 116 13.23 18.03 7.20
N PRO A 117 14.51 17.79 7.56
CA PRO A 117 15.39 16.90 6.80
C PRO A 117 14.80 15.50 6.59
N SER A 118 13.98 15.02 7.52
CA SER A 118 13.22 13.77 7.44
C SER A 118 12.27 13.69 6.23
N ALA A 119 11.78 14.83 5.71
CA ALA A 119 10.93 14.87 4.52
C ALA A 119 11.61 14.31 3.26
N LYS A 120 12.95 14.46 3.15
CA LYS A 120 13.71 13.89 2.03
C LYS A 120 13.71 12.35 2.08
N ALA A 121 13.77 11.77 3.27
CA ALA A 121 13.72 10.31 3.45
C ALA A 121 12.34 9.77 3.04
N VAL A 122 11.26 10.41 3.51
CA VAL A 122 9.88 10.08 3.12
C VAL A 122 9.69 10.13 1.60
N ALA A 123 10.15 11.21 0.95
CA ALA A 123 10.03 11.37 -0.50
C ALA A 123 10.77 10.25 -1.26
N ARG A 124 11.99 9.92 -0.82
CA ARG A 124 12.81 8.87 -1.43
C ARG A 124 12.15 7.50 -1.30
N VAL A 125 11.74 7.11 -0.10
CA VAL A 125 11.13 5.79 0.14
C VAL A 125 9.80 5.66 -0.62
N ASN A 126 9.01 6.73 -0.70
CA ASN A 126 7.78 6.74 -1.49
C ASN A 126 8.04 6.59 -3.01
N GLN A 127 9.11 7.21 -3.52
CA GLN A 127 9.52 7.02 -4.91
C GLN A 127 9.96 5.57 -5.16
N GLU A 128 10.84 5.02 -4.32
CA GLU A 128 11.32 3.64 -4.45
C GLU A 128 10.14 2.65 -4.38
N PHE A 129 9.17 2.88 -3.49
CA PHE A 129 7.95 2.07 -3.41
C PHE A 129 7.16 2.13 -4.72
N GLY A 130 6.95 3.32 -5.28
CA GLY A 130 6.27 3.51 -6.56
C GLY A 130 6.96 2.78 -7.71
N ASP A 131 8.29 2.78 -7.74
CA ASP A 131 9.08 2.09 -8.76
C ASP A 131 8.89 0.57 -8.72
N GLU A 132 8.88 -0.03 -7.51
CA GLU A 132 8.60 -1.45 -7.31
C GLU A 132 7.17 -1.83 -7.76
N MET A 133 6.18 -1.01 -7.38
CA MET A 133 4.78 -1.20 -7.81
C MET A 133 4.65 -1.11 -9.34
N ALA A 134 5.35 -0.17 -9.97
CA ALA A 134 5.34 -0.01 -11.42
C ALA A 134 6.04 -1.16 -12.14
N ALA A 135 7.13 -1.70 -11.59
CA ALA A 135 7.80 -2.89 -12.12
C ALA A 135 6.87 -4.11 -12.13
N LEU A 136 6.17 -4.34 -11.01
CA LEU A 136 5.16 -5.40 -10.89
C LEU A 136 4.01 -5.21 -11.89
N ALA A 137 3.47 -4.00 -12.02
CA ALA A 137 2.38 -3.70 -12.95
C ALA A 137 2.78 -3.90 -14.42
N ARG A 138 4.01 -3.52 -14.79
CA ARG A 138 4.54 -3.76 -16.15
C ARG A 138 4.73 -5.23 -16.45
N ALA A 139 5.19 -6.01 -15.47
CA ALA A 139 5.40 -7.45 -15.64
C ALA A 139 4.07 -8.23 -15.68
N CYS A 140 3.05 -7.74 -14.99
CA CYS A 140 1.74 -8.37 -14.86
C CYS A 140 0.60 -7.40 -15.16
N PRO A 141 0.41 -7.00 -16.42
CA PRO A 141 -0.65 -6.09 -16.81
C PRO A 141 -2.04 -6.67 -16.49
N SER A 142 -2.99 -5.77 -16.27
CA SER A 142 -4.42 -6.03 -16.06
C SER A 142 -5.07 -6.59 -17.31
#